data_AF-Q4Q603-F1
#
_entry.id   AF-Q4Q603-F1
#
_cell.length_a   1.000
_cell.length_b   1.000
_cell.length_c   1.000
_cell.angle_alpha   90.00
_cell.angle_beta   90.00
_cell.angle_gamma   90.00
#
_symmetry.space_group_name_H-M   'P 1'
#
loop_
_entity.id
_entity.type
_entity.pdbx_description
1 polymer ?
#
loop_
_entity_poly.entity_id
_entity_poly.type
_entity_poly.pdbx_seq_one_letter_code
_entity_poly.pdbx_strand_id
1 'polypeptide(L)'
;MNHHPMYSNPSSSFFRPHFVSAFLPTNNLCGGPANGTLSLPHGDGVCAAHGAALFDSPTFQESTGPFNCPAMASDPVDIKLDLEKECLANECVKKVGAYNACLERIKTVSPEKEPHCYNQYFAIVHCVDVCVDPKLWPTLK
;
A
#
# COMPACT_ATOMS: atom_id res chain seq x y z
N MET A 1 44.95 -22.17 -39.10
CA MET A 1 45.19 -22.27 -37.65
C MET A 1 43.90 -21.81 -36.96
N ASN A 2 42.90 -22.66 -36.76
CA ASN A 2 42.77 -23.66 -35.70
C ASN A 2 43.22 -23.12 -34.34
N HIS A 3 42.28 -22.75 -33.46
CA HIS A 3 41.84 -23.62 -32.35
C HIS A 3 40.78 -22.91 -31.46
N HIS A 4 39.54 -23.39 -31.53
CA HIS A 4 38.74 -23.61 -30.32
C HIS A 4 39.29 -24.84 -29.59
N PRO A 5 39.07 -24.94 -28.27
CA PRO A 5 38.24 -26.05 -27.77
C PRO A 5 37.13 -25.50 -26.86
N MET A 6 35.87 -25.90 -26.99
CA MET A 6 35.30 -27.24 -26.72
C MET A 6 35.62 -27.73 -25.30
N TYR A 7 34.64 -27.61 -24.40
CA TYR A 7 34.29 -28.76 -23.57
C TYR A 7 32.77 -28.84 -23.46
N SER A 8 32.27 -29.96 -23.94
CA SER A 8 30.88 -30.33 -24.10
C SER A 8 30.65 -31.61 -23.32
N ASN A 9 29.69 -31.57 -22.38
CA ASN A 9 28.78 -32.67 -21.94
C ASN A 9 29.45 -33.99 -21.44
N PRO A 10 28.73 -35.07 -21.07
CA PRO A 10 27.35 -35.26 -20.61
C PRO A 10 27.22 -36.20 -19.39
N SER A 11 25.97 -36.44 -18.98
CA SER A 11 25.49 -37.68 -18.33
C SER A 11 25.86 -37.86 -16.84
N SER A 12 24.99 -38.36 -15.96
CA SER A 12 23.63 -38.87 -16.08
C SER A 12 23.22 -39.37 -14.69
N SER A 13 21.99 -39.05 -14.28
CA SER A 13 21.02 -39.97 -13.68
C SER A 13 21.28 -40.63 -12.31
N PHE A 14 20.16 -40.91 -11.63
CA PHE A 14 19.93 -41.72 -10.41
C PHE A 14 20.09 -40.96 -9.08
N PHE A 15 19.09 -40.85 -8.18
CA PHE A 15 17.98 -41.74 -7.83
C PHE A 15 16.70 -40.97 -7.45
N ARG A 16 15.57 -41.67 -7.60
CA ARG A 16 14.15 -41.28 -7.46
C ARG A 16 13.67 -40.98 -6.02
N PRO A 17 12.45 -40.42 -5.89
CA PRO A 17 11.90 -39.85 -4.65
C PRO A 17 11.13 -40.89 -3.82
N HIS A 18 11.24 -40.80 -2.50
CA HIS A 18 10.30 -41.38 -1.55
C HIS A 18 10.26 -40.50 -0.30
N PHE A 19 9.25 -39.64 -0.16
CA PHE A 19 8.25 -39.77 0.90
C PHE A 19 7.15 -38.73 0.66
N VAL A 20 5.97 -39.24 0.36
CA VAL A 20 4.73 -38.49 0.39
C VAL A 20 4.38 -38.28 1.86
N SER A 21 4.13 -37.04 2.27
CA SER A 21 3.24 -36.76 3.39
C SER A 21 2.38 -35.57 3.02
N ALA A 22 1.22 -35.92 2.49
CA ALA A 22 0.11 -35.02 2.31
C ALA A 22 -0.38 -34.56 3.70
N PHE A 23 -0.28 -33.27 3.99
CA PHE A 23 -1.16 -32.63 4.96
C PHE A 23 -2.23 -31.90 4.16
N LEU A 24 -3.36 -32.58 3.94
CA LEU A 24 -4.59 -31.92 3.55
C LEU A 24 -5.09 -31.08 4.75
N PRO A 25 -5.59 -29.86 4.53
CA PRO A 25 -6.49 -29.25 5.48
C PRO A 25 -7.79 -30.06 5.51
N THR A 26 -8.07 -30.67 6.66
CA THR A 26 -9.33 -31.38 6.89
C THR A 26 -10.49 -30.40 6.84
N ASN A 27 -11.25 -30.47 5.75
CA ASN A 27 -12.68 -30.16 5.76
C ASN A 27 -13.33 -31.09 6.80
N ASN A 28 -13.93 -30.53 7.85
CA ASN A 28 -14.83 -31.28 8.72
C ASN A 28 -16.23 -30.67 8.62
N LEU A 29 -17.01 -31.28 7.75
CA LEU A 29 -18.46 -31.36 7.85
C LEU A 29 -18.78 -32.19 9.10
N CYS A 30 -19.54 -31.63 10.05
CA CYS A 30 -20.43 -32.45 10.86
C CYS A 30 -21.56 -31.60 11.43
N GLY A 31 -22.76 -31.82 10.90
CA GLY A 31 -24.00 -31.33 11.45
C GLY A 31 -24.68 -32.39 12.34
N GLY A 32 -25.11 -31.95 13.52
CA GLY A 32 -26.23 -32.48 14.33
C GLY A 32 -26.08 -33.86 15.00
N PRO A 33 -27.06 -34.28 15.81
CA PRO A 33 -27.58 -33.60 17.01
C PRO A 33 -27.56 -34.57 18.23
N ALA A 34 -27.39 -34.08 19.46
CA ALA A 34 -28.00 -34.69 20.66
C ALA A 34 -27.66 -33.92 21.95
N ASN A 35 -28.73 -33.59 22.66
CA ASN A 35 -28.86 -33.35 24.10
C ASN A 35 -27.62 -33.58 24.98
N GLY A 36 -27.18 -32.49 25.60
CA GLY A 36 -26.32 -32.50 26.78
C GLY A 36 -26.46 -31.18 27.51
N THR A 37 -27.45 -31.10 28.41
CA THR A 37 -27.67 -29.95 29.28
C THR A 37 -26.49 -29.84 30.25
N LEU A 38 -25.59 -28.89 30.02
CA LEU A 38 -24.57 -28.52 31.00
C LEU A 38 -25.00 -27.21 31.66
N SER A 39 -25.74 -27.34 32.76
CA SER A 39 -26.03 -26.24 33.69
C SER A 39 -24.88 -26.09 34.67
N LEU A 40 -24.15 -24.99 34.64
CA LEU A 40 -23.37 -24.47 35.77
C LEU A 40 -23.17 -22.93 35.62
N PRO A 41 -22.89 -22.20 36.72
CA PRO A 41 -23.70 -21.04 37.11
C PRO A 41 -23.00 -19.68 36.94
N HIS A 42 -23.83 -18.64 36.87
CA HIS A 42 -23.55 -17.21 37.01
C HIS A 42 -22.55 -16.56 36.04
N GLY A 43 -23.10 -15.92 35.02
CA GLY A 43 -22.44 -14.90 34.22
C GLY A 43 -23.25 -14.61 32.97
N ASP A 44 -24.06 -13.55 32.99
CA ASP A 44 -24.80 -13.08 31.81
C ASP A 44 -23.81 -12.72 30.70
N GLY A 45 -23.76 -13.54 29.67
CA GLY A 45 -22.87 -13.38 28.53
C GLY A 45 -23.33 -14.25 27.37
N VAL A 46 -24.38 -13.81 26.68
CA VAL A 46 -24.90 -14.47 25.48
C VAL A 46 -23.86 -14.33 24.37
N CYS A 47 -23.12 -15.39 24.08
CA CYS A 47 -22.29 -15.46 22.87
C CYS A 47 -23.23 -15.74 21.69
N ALA A 48 -23.77 -14.68 21.08
CA ALA A 48 -24.53 -14.83 19.84
C ALA A 48 -23.57 -15.30 18.74
N ALA A 49 -23.86 -16.45 18.13
CA ALA A 49 -23.19 -16.90 16.93
C ALA A 49 -23.53 -15.93 15.80
N HIS A 50 -22.57 -15.11 15.39
CA HIS A 50 -22.71 -14.26 14.22
C HIS A 50 -22.52 -15.13 12.97
N GLY A 51 -23.65 -15.41 12.32
CA GLY A 51 -23.67 -15.92 10.95
C GLY A 51 -23.00 -14.94 9.98
N ALA A 52 -22.72 -15.47 8.80
CA ALA A 52 -22.10 -14.76 7.68
C ALA A 52 -22.71 -13.37 7.45
N ALA A 53 -21.90 -12.34 7.67
CA ALA A 53 -22.14 -11.02 7.12
C ALA A 53 -20.98 -10.69 6.18
N LEU A 54 -21.35 -10.13 5.04
CA LEU A 54 -20.47 -9.67 3.98
C LEU A 54 -19.36 -8.77 4.53
N PHE A 55 -18.27 -8.69 3.78
CA PHE A 55 -17.22 -7.68 3.92
C PHE A 55 -17.85 -6.28 3.70
N ASP A 56 -18.51 -5.77 4.74
CA ASP A 56 -18.81 -4.35 4.84
C ASP A 56 -17.48 -3.65 5.10
N SER A 57 -17.26 -2.60 4.31
CA SER A 57 -16.16 -1.65 4.48
C SER A 57 -16.04 -1.28 5.96
N PRO A 58 -14.83 -1.00 6.49
CA PRO A 58 -14.74 -0.46 7.84
C PRO A 58 -15.49 0.88 7.82
N THR A 59 -16.73 0.85 8.31
CA THR A 59 -17.46 2.04 8.70
C THR A 59 -16.59 2.63 9.79
N PHE A 60 -15.93 3.74 9.46
CA PHE A 60 -15.30 4.60 10.41
C PHE A 60 -16.37 4.89 11.47
N GLN A 61 -16.27 4.22 12.62
CA GLN A 61 -17.17 4.51 13.73
C GLN A 61 -16.84 5.93 14.13
N GLU A 62 -17.71 6.85 13.72
CA GLU A 62 -17.75 8.20 14.23
C GLU A 62 -17.90 8.09 15.74
N SER A 63 -16.77 8.18 16.44
CA SER A 63 -16.77 8.20 17.89
C SER A 63 -17.50 9.47 18.27
N THR A 64 -18.74 9.32 18.71
CA THR A 64 -19.52 10.35 19.40
C THR A 64 -18.91 10.59 20.79
N GLY A 65 -17.64 11.00 20.80
CA GLY A 65 -17.00 11.60 21.95
C GLY A 65 -17.57 13.01 22.16
N PRO A 66 -17.43 13.59 23.37
CA PRO A 66 -17.94 14.92 23.69
C PRO A 66 -17.08 16.04 23.08
N PHE A 67 -16.25 15.74 22.08
CA PHE A 67 -15.54 16.74 21.27
C PHE A 67 -16.53 17.38 20.31
N ASN A 68 -17.40 18.22 20.88
CA ASN A 68 -18.17 19.16 20.10
C ASN A 68 -17.20 20.26 19.65
N CYS A 69 -16.54 20.05 18.51
CA CYS A 69 -15.84 21.13 17.81
C CYS A 69 -16.90 22.17 17.48
N PRO A 70 -16.85 23.39 18.03
CA PRO A 70 -17.83 24.41 17.70
C PRO A 70 -17.75 24.68 16.20
N ALA A 71 -18.81 24.30 15.48
CA ALA A 71 -18.97 24.55 14.06
C ALA A 71 -19.26 26.05 13.84
N MET A 72 -18.27 26.91 14.08
CA MET A 72 -18.29 28.33 13.72
C MET A 72 -16.86 28.81 13.39
N ALA A 73 -16.30 28.20 12.35
CA ALA A 73 -15.31 28.80 11.47
C ALA A 73 -15.48 28.10 10.11
N SER A 74 -15.33 28.83 9.00
CA SER A 74 -15.19 28.18 7.68
C SER A 74 -14.07 27.15 7.74
N ASP A 75 -14.19 26.05 6.99
CA ASP A 75 -13.14 25.02 6.92
C ASP A 75 -11.77 25.69 6.66
N PRO A 76 -10.73 25.33 7.43
CA PRO A 76 -9.42 25.92 7.26
C PRO A 76 -8.90 25.63 5.84
N VAL A 77 -8.61 26.69 5.09
CA VAL A 77 -8.08 26.59 3.72
C VAL A 77 -6.59 26.27 3.79
N ASP A 78 -6.15 25.23 3.07
CA ASP A 78 -4.73 24.90 2.95
C ASP A 78 -4.03 25.85 1.97
N ILE A 79 -3.49 26.93 2.53
CA ILE A 79 -2.74 27.97 1.79
C ILE A 79 -1.49 27.38 1.13
N LYS A 80 -0.89 26.35 1.73
CA LYS A 80 0.32 25.72 1.19
C LYS A 80 0.03 25.10 -0.18
N LEU A 81 -1.10 24.40 -0.32
CA LEU A 81 -1.45 23.72 -1.56
C LEU A 81 -1.58 24.68 -2.75
N ASP A 82 -2.11 25.88 -2.54
CA ASP A 82 -2.26 26.86 -3.63
C ASP A 82 -0.92 27.50 -4.01
N LEU A 83 -0.04 27.77 -3.04
CA LEU A 83 1.33 28.23 -3.29
C LEU A 83 2.16 27.16 -4.03
N GLU A 84 2.00 25.88 -3.67
CA GLU A 84 2.67 24.77 -4.37
C GLU A 84 2.25 24.70 -5.84
N LYS A 85 0.95 24.82 -6.14
CA LYS A 85 0.45 24.87 -7.52
C LYS A 85 1.03 26.04 -8.31
N GLU A 86 1.10 27.22 -7.71
CA GLU A 86 1.69 28.41 -8.33
C GLU A 86 3.19 28.19 -8.63
N CYS A 87 3.94 27.64 -7.68
CA CYS A 87 5.36 27.34 -7.83
C CYS A 87 5.62 26.27 -8.90
N LEU A 88 4.77 25.23 -8.98
CA LEU A 88 4.85 24.21 -10.02
C LEU A 88 4.58 24.78 -11.42
N ALA A 89 3.59 25.67 -11.55
CA ALA A 89 3.17 26.24 -12.83
C ALA A 89 4.15 27.30 -13.38
N ASN A 90 4.95 27.94 -12.53
CA ASN A 90 5.80 29.07 -12.92
C ASN A 90 7.29 28.80 -12.72
N GLU A 91 7.74 28.69 -11.48
CA GLU A 91 9.17 28.61 -11.13
C GLU A 91 9.78 27.24 -11.47
N CYS A 92 9.02 26.17 -11.23
CA CYS A 92 9.52 24.80 -11.29
C CYS A 92 9.24 24.07 -12.61
N VAL A 93 8.75 24.78 -13.64
CA VAL A 93 8.32 24.19 -14.94
C VAL A 93 9.40 23.35 -15.59
N LYS A 94 10.67 23.79 -15.53
CA LYS A 94 11.80 23.03 -16.09
C LYS A 94 12.00 21.68 -15.41
N LYS A 95 11.82 21.63 -14.07
CA LYS A 95 11.95 20.40 -13.28
C LYS A 95 10.79 19.45 -13.56
N VAL A 96 9.58 19.99 -13.69
CA VAL A 96 8.38 19.25 -14.11
C VAL A 96 8.58 18.63 -15.49
N GLY A 97 9.09 19.40 -16.46
CA GLY A 97 9.41 18.87 -17.80
C GLY A 97 10.42 17.72 -17.77
N ALA A 98 11.47 17.83 -16.94
CA ALA A 98 12.47 16.78 -16.80
C ALA A 98 11.94 15.51 -16.12
N TYR A 99 11.00 15.65 -15.18
CA TYR A 99 10.29 14.52 -14.58
C TYR A 99 9.36 13.84 -15.58
N ASN A 100 8.59 14.60 -16.35
CA ASN A 100 7.72 14.06 -17.40
C ASN A 100 8.53 13.31 -18.47
N ALA A 101 9.68 13.84 -18.89
CA ALA A 101 10.60 13.14 -19.79
C ALA A 101 11.11 11.82 -19.17
N CYS A 102 11.36 11.79 -17.86
CA CYS A 102 11.71 10.56 -17.17
C CYS A 102 10.54 9.56 -17.16
N LEU A 103 9.30 10.01 -16.94
CA LEU A 103 8.11 9.15 -17.00
C LEU A 103 7.94 8.49 -18.38
N GLU A 104 8.21 9.22 -19.46
CA GLU A 104 8.19 8.62 -20.80
C GLU A 104 9.33 7.61 -21.00
N ARG A 105 10.52 7.89 -20.47
CA ARG A 105 11.65 6.95 -20.54
C ARG A 105 11.35 5.63 -19.84
N ILE A 106 10.81 5.67 -18.61
CA ILE A 106 10.60 4.44 -17.81
C ILE A 106 9.57 3.50 -18.44
N LYS A 107 8.62 4.00 -19.24
CA LYS A 107 7.66 3.17 -19.99
C LYS A 107 8.35 2.23 -20.99
N THR A 108 9.54 2.59 -21.46
CA THR A 108 10.32 1.80 -22.43
C THR A 108 11.31 0.84 -21.78
N VAL A 109 11.47 0.91 -20.45
CA VAL A 109 12.44 0.11 -19.70
C VAL A 109 11.73 -1.10 -19.08
N SER A 110 12.35 -2.29 -19.14
CA SER A 110 11.83 -3.50 -18.50
C SER A 110 11.61 -3.28 -16.99
N PRO A 111 10.48 -3.75 -16.42
CA PRO A 111 10.20 -3.63 -14.99
C PRO A 111 11.22 -4.37 -14.10
N GLU A 112 11.90 -5.39 -14.64
CA GLU A 112 12.97 -6.13 -13.95
C GLU A 112 14.17 -5.25 -13.56
N LYS A 113 14.33 -4.11 -14.25
CA LYS A 113 15.41 -3.14 -13.97
C LYS A 113 15.01 -2.10 -12.93
N GLU A 114 13.80 -2.20 -12.37
CA GLU A 114 13.25 -1.27 -11.38
C GLU A 114 13.49 0.20 -11.79
N PRO A 115 12.97 0.65 -12.94
CA PRO A 115 13.24 2.00 -13.42
C PRO A 115 12.54 3.05 -12.52
N HIS A 116 13.29 4.07 -12.08
CA HIS A 116 12.76 5.11 -11.20
C HIS A 116 13.04 6.54 -11.73
N CYS A 117 12.24 7.49 -11.23
CA CYS A 117 12.38 8.92 -11.49
C CYS A 117 12.67 9.74 -10.23
N TYR A 118 13.14 9.10 -9.14
CA TYR A 118 13.34 9.75 -7.83
C TYR A 118 14.20 11.01 -7.89
N ASN A 119 15.29 11.00 -8.67
CA ASN A 119 16.15 12.18 -8.79
C ASN A 119 15.37 13.39 -9.34
N GLN A 120 14.58 13.18 -10.40
CA GLN A 120 13.78 14.23 -11.00
C GLN A 120 12.64 14.67 -10.08
N TYR A 121 12.05 13.74 -9.35
CA TYR A 121 11.04 14.01 -8.33
C TYR A 121 11.61 14.89 -7.19
N PHE A 122 12.77 14.53 -6.62
CA PHE A 122 13.42 15.32 -5.57
C PHE A 122 13.82 16.72 -6.08
N ALA A 123 14.17 16.85 -7.35
CA ALA A 123 14.44 18.16 -7.94
C ALA A 123 13.18 19.04 -8.05
N ILE A 124 11.99 18.45 -8.22
CA ILE A 124 10.72 19.18 -8.16
C ILE A 124 10.41 19.58 -6.71
N VAL A 125 10.42 18.62 -5.78
CA VAL A 125 10.13 18.87 -4.36
C VAL A 125 11.02 19.99 -3.82
N HIS A 126 12.33 19.89 -4.03
CA HIS A 126 13.27 20.92 -3.60
C HIS A 126 12.97 22.30 -4.22
N CYS A 127 12.62 22.34 -5.50
CA CYS A 127 12.26 23.61 -6.15
C CYS A 127 10.98 24.21 -5.55
N VAL A 128 9.97 23.39 -5.31
CA VAL A 128 8.69 23.82 -4.72
C VAL A 128 8.91 24.33 -3.29
N ASP A 129 9.63 23.59 -2.45
CA ASP A 129 9.92 23.99 -1.07
C ASP A 129 10.60 25.36 -1.02
N VAL A 130 11.67 25.54 -1.82
CA VAL A 130 12.40 26.82 -1.92
C VAL A 130 11.52 27.97 -2.42
N CYS A 131 10.55 27.69 -3.30
CA CYS A 131 9.63 28.70 -3.83
C CYS A 131 8.51 29.05 -2.84
N VAL A 132 7.99 28.07 -2.10
CA VAL A 132 6.86 28.21 -1.19
C VAL A 132 7.28 28.82 0.14
N ASP A 133 8.44 28.44 0.68
CA ASP A 133 8.95 28.90 1.97
C ASP A 133 8.83 30.42 2.20
N PRO A 134 9.34 31.31 1.33
CA PRO A 134 9.27 32.76 1.57
C PRO A 134 7.84 33.32 1.52
N LYS A 135 6.87 32.60 0.95
CA LYS A 135 5.47 33.04 0.80
C LYS A 135 4.57 32.48 1.91
N LEU A 136 4.85 31.25 2.36
CA LEU A 136 4.02 30.52 3.30
C LEU A 136 4.18 31.05 4.73
N TRP A 137 5.41 31.16 5.23
CA TRP A 137 5.68 31.50 6.63
C TRP A 137 5.13 32.88 7.08
N PRO A 138 5.12 33.94 6.25
CA PRO A 138 4.49 35.21 6.61
C PRO A 138 2.95 35.16 6.65
N THR A 139 2.34 34.18 5.99
CA THR A 139 0.88 34.07 5.83
C THR A 139 0.23 33.26 6.96
N LEU A 140 0.99 32.32 7.53
CA LEU A 140 0.55 31.51 8.67
C LEU A 140 0.55 32.37 9.96
N LYS A 141 -0.52 32.25 10.76
CA LYS A 141 -0.70 32.93 12.06
C LYS A 141 -0.37 32.00 13.22
#